data_AF-A0A4Q7V1W9-F1
#
_entry.id   AF-A0A4Q7V1W9-F1
#
_cell.length_a   1.000
_cell.length_b   1.000
_cell.length_c   1.000
_cell.angle_alpha   90.00
_cell.angle_beta   90.00
_cell.angle_gamma   90.00
#
_symmetry.space_group_name_H-M   'P 1'
#
loop_
_entity.id
_entity.type
_entity.pdbx_description
1 polymer ?
#
loop_
_entity_poly.entity_id
_entity_poly.type
_entity_poly.pdbx_seq_one_letter_code
_entity_poly.pdbx_strand_id
1 'polypeptide(L)'
;MTTSPDRTELTLRRQRADRGGRGCSVVGCPRPHRGRGYCGRHYGRLRRHGDPLGGGPARARSAVGYAAAHRRVRAQRGPAAGRACAACTGPATLWSYDGTDPDEQTETGRGRRYSTDPARYRPLCRSCHRRATVRGAEAGGLDLERAVRLYRGGASARGIAVLLDVSPGTVLAALRAHGVAIRPRGRAPSTGRPAVPERRPCEQPSDEAP
;
A
#
# COMPACT_ATOMS: atom_id res chain seq x y z
N MET A 1 -6.66 -6.40 75.05
CA MET A 1 -7.27 -7.15 73.94
C MET A 1 -7.79 -6.14 72.93
N THR A 2 -6.92 -5.67 72.05
CA THR A 2 -7.22 -4.64 71.02
C THR A 2 -7.37 -5.39 69.70
N THR A 3 -8.60 -5.62 69.27
CA THR A 3 -8.92 -6.25 67.99
C THR A 3 -8.45 -5.35 66.85
N SER A 4 -7.42 -5.81 66.12
CA SER A 4 -7.04 -5.23 64.82
C SER A 4 -8.20 -5.38 63.84
N PRO A 5 -8.54 -4.34 63.07
CA PRO A 5 -9.55 -4.47 62.02
C PRO A 5 -9.03 -5.40 60.91
N ASP A 6 -9.97 -6.18 60.35
CA ASP A 6 -9.75 -7.18 59.32
C ASP A 6 -9.24 -6.54 58.01
N ARG A 7 -8.30 -7.21 57.32
CA ARG A 7 -7.68 -6.71 56.07
C ARG A 7 -8.69 -6.55 54.93
N THR A 8 -9.87 -7.15 55.04
CA THR A 8 -11.02 -6.96 54.15
C THR A 8 -11.68 -5.58 54.28
N GLU A 9 -11.58 -4.88 55.42
CA GLU A 9 -12.15 -3.52 55.57
C GLU A 9 -11.33 -2.45 54.83
N LEU A 10 -10.03 -2.69 54.59
CA LEU A 10 -9.14 -1.70 53.97
C LEU A 10 -9.21 -1.68 52.43
N THR A 11 -9.67 -2.75 51.78
CA THR A 11 -9.93 -2.75 50.33
C THR A 11 -11.19 -1.98 49.96
N LEU A 12 -12.11 -1.78 50.92
CA LEU A 12 -13.34 -0.99 50.72
C LEU A 12 -13.13 0.53 50.83
N ARG A 13 -11.97 1.01 51.29
CA ARG A 13 -11.68 2.46 51.40
C ARG A 13 -10.96 3.05 50.18
N ARG A 14 -10.73 2.25 49.13
CA ARG A 14 -10.23 2.73 47.83
C ARG A 14 -11.38 3.07 46.86
N GLN A 15 -12.52 3.46 47.42
CA GLN A 15 -13.67 4.02 46.73
C GLN A 15 -13.41 5.48 46.32
N ARG A 16 -12.55 5.70 45.32
CA ARG A 16 -12.53 6.96 44.55
C ARG A 16 -13.64 6.98 43.48
N ALA A 17 -14.85 6.52 43.78
CA ALA A 17 -15.82 6.20 42.73
C ALA A 17 -17.31 6.31 43.11
N ASP A 18 -17.72 7.23 43.99
CA ASP A 18 -19.16 7.53 44.10
C ASP A 18 -19.50 8.91 44.69
N ARG A 19 -19.24 9.97 43.91
CA ARG A 19 -19.99 11.23 44.02
C ARG A 19 -20.12 11.82 42.61
N GLY A 20 -21.22 11.47 41.95
CA GLY A 20 -21.55 11.98 40.62
C GLY A 20 -22.57 11.14 39.87
N GLY A 21 -23.52 10.52 40.58
CA GLY A 21 -24.64 9.78 40.01
C GLY A 21 -25.69 10.70 39.41
N ARG A 22 -25.46 11.15 38.17
CA ARG A 22 -26.55 11.38 37.22
C ARG A 22 -26.06 10.78 35.90
N GLY A 23 -26.79 9.82 35.34
CA GLY A 23 -26.49 9.34 34.00
C GLY A 23 -26.43 10.52 33.01
N CYS A 24 -25.86 10.28 31.84
CA CYS A 24 -25.95 11.28 30.79
C CYS A 24 -27.42 11.61 30.51
N SER A 25 -27.79 12.89 30.43
CA SER A 25 -29.15 13.35 30.09
C SER A 25 -29.61 12.98 28.67
N VAL A 26 -28.79 12.26 27.90
CA VAL A 26 -29.16 11.73 26.59
C VAL A 26 -29.77 10.35 26.80
N VAL A 27 -31.03 10.21 26.40
CA VAL A 27 -31.79 8.95 26.47
C VAL A 27 -30.98 7.80 25.84
N GLY A 28 -30.87 6.69 26.57
CA GLY A 28 -30.12 5.51 26.11
C GLY A 28 -28.59 5.59 26.23
N CYS A 29 -28.02 6.61 26.87
CA CYS A 29 -26.56 6.72 27.08
C CYS A 29 -26.18 6.30 28.51
N PRO A 30 -25.56 5.11 28.71
CA PRO A 30 -25.22 4.60 30.04
C PRO A 30 -23.95 5.23 30.64
N ARG A 31 -23.35 6.21 29.96
CA ARG A 31 -22.07 6.79 30.38
C ARG A 31 -22.26 7.77 31.55
N PRO A 32 -21.36 7.80 32.54
CA PRO A 32 -21.45 8.72 33.66
C PRO A 32 -21.34 10.17 33.18
N HIS A 33 -22.07 11.09 33.84
CA HIS A 33 -21.90 12.50 33.57
C HIS A 33 -20.48 12.96 33.88
N ARG A 34 -19.99 13.93 33.11
CA ARG A 34 -18.74 14.64 33.40
C ARG A 34 -18.93 16.15 33.54
N GLY A 35 -20.05 16.71 33.06
CA GLY A 35 -20.37 18.12 33.18
C GLY A 35 -21.70 18.49 32.51
N ARG A 36 -22.42 19.46 33.08
CA ARG A 36 -23.75 19.93 32.62
C ARG A 36 -24.79 18.81 32.42
N GLY A 37 -24.73 17.73 33.20
CA GLY A 37 -25.62 16.57 33.03
C GLY A 37 -25.27 15.64 31.86
N TYR A 38 -24.22 15.94 31.09
CA TYR A 38 -23.80 15.13 29.94
C TYR A 38 -22.53 14.35 30.22
N CYS A 39 -22.36 13.19 29.58
CA CYS A 39 -21.07 12.50 29.53
C CYS A 39 -20.05 13.34 28.74
N GLY A 40 -18.75 13.07 28.90
CA GLY A 40 -17.70 13.86 28.24
C GLY A 40 -17.86 13.98 26.71
N ARG A 41 -18.42 12.95 26.05
CA ARG A 41 -18.69 12.97 24.61
C ARG A 41 -19.83 13.91 24.22
N HIS A 42 -20.96 13.83 24.92
CA HIS A 42 -22.11 14.70 24.67
C HIS A 42 -21.86 16.13 25.13
N TYR A 43 -21.14 16.31 26.23
CA TYR A 43 -20.67 17.63 26.65
C TYR A 43 -19.74 18.27 25.60
N GLY A 44 -18.83 17.47 25.01
CA GLY A 44 -17.96 17.95 23.94
C GLY A 44 -18.70 18.32 22.65
N ARG A 45 -19.82 17.67 22.34
CA ARG A 45 -20.69 18.04 21.21
C ARG A 45 -21.49 19.29 21.50
N LEU A 46 -22.12 19.36 22.68
CA LEU A 46 -22.83 20.55 23.16
C LEU A 46 -21.94 21.80 23.05
N ARG A 47 -20.69 21.72 23.50
CA ARG A 47 -19.74 22.84 23.43
C ARG A 47 -19.36 23.25 21.99
N ARG A 48 -19.35 22.33 21.03
CA ARG A 48 -18.92 22.60 19.65
C ARG A 48 -20.07 22.95 18.71
N HIS A 49 -21.26 22.42 18.98
CA HIS A 49 -22.37 22.41 18.03
C HIS A 49 -23.68 22.92 18.65
N GLY A 50 -23.70 23.28 19.94
CA GLY A 50 -24.92 23.70 20.64
C GLY A 50 -25.88 22.56 20.99
N ASP A 51 -25.64 21.35 20.46
CA ASP A 51 -26.48 20.17 20.66
C ASP A 51 -25.64 18.98 21.15
N PRO A 52 -26.00 18.30 22.26
CA PRO A 52 -25.32 17.09 22.74
C PRO A 52 -25.35 15.92 21.74
N LEU A 53 -26.33 15.88 20.83
CA LEU A 53 -26.44 14.94 19.71
C LEU A 53 -25.83 15.47 18.41
N GLY A 54 -25.47 16.76 18.37
CA GLY A 54 -24.90 17.44 17.22
C GLY A 54 -23.55 16.91 16.75
N GLY A 55 -23.18 17.28 15.53
CA GLY A 55 -21.92 16.87 14.88
C GLY A 55 -22.05 15.74 13.86
N GLY A 56 -23.27 15.43 13.40
CA GLY A 56 -23.56 14.39 12.42
C GLY A 56 -23.24 12.97 12.91
N PRO A 57 -23.60 11.92 12.14
CA PRO A 57 -22.99 10.62 12.37
C PRO A 57 -21.47 10.79 12.31
N ALA A 58 -20.74 10.09 13.17
CA ALA A 58 -19.29 9.99 13.00
C ALA A 58 -19.08 9.54 11.55
N ARG A 59 -18.50 10.39 10.68
CA ARG A 59 -18.28 10.03 9.28
C ARG A 59 -17.72 8.62 9.30
N ALA A 60 -18.41 7.69 8.63
CA ALA A 60 -17.88 6.36 8.44
C ALA A 60 -16.47 6.58 7.88
N ARG A 61 -15.45 6.06 8.57
CA ARG A 61 -14.06 6.18 8.14
C ARG A 61 -13.88 5.28 6.91
N SER A 62 -14.56 5.60 5.81
CA SER A 62 -14.80 4.68 4.69
C SER A 62 -13.88 4.91 3.49
N ALA A 63 -12.84 5.73 3.64
CA ALA A 63 -11.71 5.70 2.72
C ALA A 63 -10.49 5.19 3.49
N VAL A 64 -10.43 3.87 3.71
CA VAL A 64 -9.18 3.22 4.11
C VAL A 64 -8.23 3.40 2.93
N GLY A 65 -7.34 4.39 2.95
CA GLY A 65 -6.40 4.61 1.84
C GLY A 65 -5.47 3.41 1.62
N TYR A 66 -4.81 3.36 0.45
CA TYR A 66 -3.90 2.29 0.03
C TYR A 66 -2.93 1.82 1.14
N ALA A 67 -2.29 2.77 1.83
CA ALA A 67 -1.36 2.44 2.90
C ALA A 67 -2.03 1.73 4.09
N ALA A 68 -3.27 2.09 4.40
CA ALA A 68 -4.03 1.47 5.49
C ALA A 68 -4.48 0.05 5.13
N ALA A 69 -4.86 -0.21 3.87
CA ALA A 69 -5.13 -1.56 3.37
C ALA A 69 -3.88 -2.45 3.50
N HIS A 70 -2.72 -1.97 3.05
CA HIS A 70 -1.45 -2.71 3.20
C HIS A 70 -1.02 -2.95 4.65
N ARG A 71 -1.27 -2.00 5.57
CA ARG A 71 -1.04 -2.22 7.01
C ARG A 71 -1.93 -3.34 7.54
N ARG A 72 -3.21 -3.38 7.14
CA ARG A 72 -4.15 -4.43 7.55
C ARG A 72 -3.72 -5.81 7.05
N VAL A 73 -3.29 -5.92 5.80
CA VAL A 73 -2.73 -7.16 5.24
C VAL A 73 -1.56 -7.65 6.08
N ARG A 74 -0.59 -6.78 6.40
CA ARG A 74 0.56 -7.15 7.22
C ARG A 74 0.17 -7.54 8.65
N ALA A 75 -0.78 -6.84 9.24
CA ALA A 75 -1.24 -7.14 10.61
C ALA A 75 -1.94 -8.52 10.69
N GLN A 76 -2.78 -8.86 9.70
CA GLN A 76 -3.54 -10.11 9.72
C GLN A 76 -2.75 -11.31 9.19
N ARG A 77 -1.84 -11.09 8.24
CA ARG A 77 -1.17 -12.17 7.49
C ARG A 77 0.33 -12.21 7.66
N GLY A 78 0.88 -11.29 8.44
CA GLY A 78 2.31 -11.13 8.64
C GLY A 78 3.04 -10.58 7.40
N PRO A 79 4.38 -10.63 7.41
CA PRO A 79 5.18 -10.29 6.24
C PRO A 79 4.90 -11.26 5.08
N ALA A 80 5.13 -10.79 3.85
CA ALA A 80 5.12 -11.67 2.69
C ALA A 80 6.36 -12.56 2.62
N ALA A 81 7.47 -12.12 3.24
CA ALA A 81 8.71 -12.88 3.36
C ALA A 81 8.47 -14.12 4.24
N GLY A 82 8.67 -15.30 3.66
CA GLY A 82 8.37 -16.60 4.30
C GLY A 82 7.18 -17.34 3.68
N ARG A 83 6.44 -16.72 2.76
CA ARG A 83 5.39 -17.39 1.96
C ARG A 83 5.92 -17.80 0.60
N ALA A 84 5.42 -18.90 0.05
CA ALA A 84 5.65 -19.24 -1.35
C ALA A 84 4.99 -18.18 -2.25
N CYS A 85 5.65 -17.83 -3.35
CA CYS A 85 5.09 -16.94 -4.35
C CYS A 85 3.86 -17.59 -5.01
N ALA A 86 2.78 -16.83 -5.19
CA ALA A 86 1.57 -17.35 -5.81
C ALA A 86 1.69 -17.59 -7.33
N ALA A 87 2.78 -17.12 -7.96
CA ALA A 87 3.02 -17.23 -9.40
C ALA A 87 4.24 -18.09 -9.76
N CYS A 88 5.04 -18.52 -8.77
CA CYS A 88 6.17 -19.42 -8.96
C CYS A 88 6.54 -20.10 -7.63
N THR A 89 7.41 -21.09 -7.65
CA THR A 89 7.83 -21.81 -6.42
C THR A 89 8.80 -21.03 -5.53
N GLY A 90 9.28 -19.86 -5.97
CA GLY A 90 10.24 -19.04 -5.21
C GLY A 90 9.64 -18.33 -3.99
N PRO A 91 10.47 -17.80 -3.08
CA PRO A 91 9.98 -17.09 -1.90
C PRO A 91 9.38 -15.74 -2.27
N ALA A 92 8.22 -15.44 -1.69
CA ALA A 92 7.59 -14.14 -1.83
C ALA A 92 8.30 -13.08 -0.99
N THR A 93 8.17 -11.83 -1.44
CA THR A 93 8.74 -10.66 -0.75
C THR A 93 7.75 -9.50 -0.64
N LEU A 94 6.67 -9.53 -1.42
CA LEU A 94 5.69 -8.46 -1.53
C LEU A 94 4.27 -9.01 -1.45
N TRP A 95 3.36 -8.19 -0.93
CA TRP A 95 1.92 -8.38 -1.10
C TRP A 95 1.47 -7.66 -2.36
N SER A 96 0.76 -8.34 -3.25
CA SER A 96 0.24 -7.81 -4.51
C SER A 96 -1.27 -8.01 -4.56
N TYR A 97 -2.01 -6.95 -4.84
CA TYR A 97 -3.44 -7.04 -5.14
C TYR A 97 -3.62 -7.49 -6.60
N ASP A 98 -4.57 -8.37 -6.86
CA ASP A 98 -4.76 -9.02 -8.16
C ASP A 98 -5.83 -8.37 -9.06
N GLY A 99 -6.57 -7.37 -8.58
CA GLY A 99 -7.56 -6.64 -9.38
C GLY A 99 -8.92 -7.31 -9.51
N THR A 100 -9.21 -8.31 -8.66
CA THR A 100 -10.43 -9.13 -8.78
C THR A 100 -11.58 -8.72 -7.85
N ASP A 101 -11.40 -7.65 -7.07
CA ASP A 101 -12.38 -7.24 -6.05
C ASP A 101 -13.53 -6.44 -6.68
N PRO A 102 -14.82 -6.84 -6.51
CA PRO A 102 -15.94 -6.02 -6.95
C PRO A 102 -16.01 -4.68 -6.23
N ASP A 103 -15.52 -4.62 -4.98
CA ASP A 103 -15.45 -3.39 -4.17
C ASP A 103 -14.06 -2.72 -4.28
N GLU A 104 -13.46 -2.77 -5.47
CA GLU A 104 -12.15 -2.17 -5.74
C GLU A 104 -12.15 -0.66 -5.49
N GLN A 105 -11.19 -0.21 -4.68
CA GLN A 105 -10.97 1.19 -4.37
C GLN A 105 -9.83 1.76 -5.20
N THR A 106 -9.94 3.04 -5.57
CA THR A 106 -8.87 3.78 -6.26
C THR A 106 -8.40 4.95 -5.41
N GLU A 107 -7.08 5.06 -5.21
CA GLU A 107 -6.46 6.16 -4.48
C GLU A 107 -6.51 7.46 -5.31
N THR A 108 -7.06 8.52 -4.72
CA THR A 108 -7.06 9.87 -5.33
C THR A 108 -5.64 10.36 -5.57
N GLY A 109 -5.34 10.81 -6.79
CA GLY A 109 -4.04 11.36 -7.19
C GLY A 109 -3.19 10.35 -7.96
N ARG A 110 -2.68 9.30 -7.31
CA ARG A 110 -1.81 8.30 -7.97
C ARG A 110 -2.56 7.23 -8.75
N GLY A 111 -3.89 7.13 -8.60
CA GLY A 111 -4.72 6.16 -9.31
C GLY A 111 -4.42 4.70 -8.96
N ARG A 112 -3.89 4.43 -7.76
CA ARG A 112 -3.57 3.06 -7.33
C ARG A 112 -4.85 2.32 -6.97
N ARG A 113 -5.06 1.17 -7.60
CA ARG A 113 -6.17 0.27 -7.31
C ARG A 113 -5.82 -0.64 -6.14
N TYR A 114 -6.74 -0.84 -5.21
CA TYR A 114 -6.54 -1.65 -4.03
C TYR A 114 -7.88 -2.14 -3.47
N SER A 115 -7.83 -3.24 -2.71
CA SER A 115 -8.97 -3.75 -1.95
C SER A 115 -8.86 -3.39 -0.48
N THR A 116 -10.00 -3.21 0.21
CA THR A 116 -10.01 -3.09 1.68
C THR A 116 -9.99 -4.45 2.39
N ASP A 117 -10.22 -5.52 1.64
CA ASP A 117 -10.17 -6.91 2.08
C ASP A 117 -8.74 -7.47 2.00
N PRO A 118 -8.14 -7.84 3.13
CA PRO A 118 -6.81 -8.46 3.18
C PRO A 118 -6.68 -9.80 2.45
N ALA A 119 -7.79 -10.50 2.17
CA ALA A 119 -7.78 -11.78 1.47
C ALA A 119 -7.43 -11.62 -0.02
N ARG A 120 -7.74 -10.47 -0.63
CA ARG A 120 -7.48 -10.14 -2.04
C ARG A 120 -6.01 -9.90 -2.40
N TYR A 121 -5.12 -9.95 -1.41
CA TYR A 121 -3.69 -9.78 -1.62
C TYR A 121 -3.01 -11.14 -1.74
N ARG A 122 -2.16 -11.34 -2.73
CA ARG A 122 -1.35 -12.56 -2.87
C ARG A 122 0.13 -12.28 -2.67
N PRO A 123 0.88 -13.23 -2.10
CA PRO A 123 2.31 -13.08 -1.90
C PRO A 123 3.02 -13.28 -3.24
N LEU A 124 3.86 -12.33 -3.67
CA LEU A 124 4.66 -12.43 -4.89
C LEU A 124 6.13 -12.12 -4.62
N CYS A 125 7.03 -12.73 -5.40
CA CYS A 125 8.42 -12.29 -5.49
C CYS A 125 8.53 -11.01 -6.34
N ARG A 126 9.62 -10.25 -6.21
CA ARG A 126 9.79 -8.95 -6.91
C ARG A 126 9.69 -9.08 -8.44
N SER A 127 10.23 -10.15 -9.01
CA SER A 127 10.19 -10.41 -10.46
C SER A 127 8.79 -10.76 -10.94
N CYS A 128 8.05 -11.62 -10.22
CA CYS A 128 6.65 -11.93 -10.52
C CYS A 128 5.74 -10.71 -10.33
N HIS A 129 5.96 -9.89 -9.30
CA HIS A 129 5.21 -8.65 -9.10
C HIS A 129 5.41 -7.67 -10.27
N ARG A 130 6.64 -7.49 -10.75
CA ARG A 130 6.93 -6.63 -11.91
C ARG A 130 6.24 -7.11 -13.19
N ARG A 131 6.15 -8.43 -13.40
CA ARG A 131 5.39 -9.03 -14.51
C ARG A 131 3.88 -8.82 -14.35
N ALA A 132 3.36 -8.97 -13.13
CA ALA A 132 1.93 -8.80 -12.84
C ALA A 132 1.45 -7.36 -13.01
N THR A 133 2.29 -6.35 -12.73
CA THR A 133 1.95 -4.94 -12.96
C THR A 133 1.75 -4.58 -14.44
N VAL A 134 2.27 -5.39 -15.37
CA VAL A 134 2.06 -5.18 -16.81
C VAL A 134 0.65 -5.65 -17.23
N ARG A 135 0.12 -6.73 -16.63
CA ARG A 135 -1.21 -7.27 -16.94
C ARG A 135 -2.37 -6.39 -16.44
N GLY A 136 -2.16 -5.61 -15.37
CA GLY A 136 -3.16 -4.65 -14.88
C GLY A 136 -3.32 -3.39 -15.75
N ALA A 137 -2.43 -3.19 -16.74
CA ALA A 137 -2.53 -2.14 -17.74
C ALA A 137 -3.24 -2.60 -19.04
N GLU A 138 -3.56 -3.89 -19.16
CA GLU A 138 -4.22 -4.49 -20.33
C GLU A 138 -5.75 -4.40 -20.27
N ALA A 139 -6.30 -3.41 -19.57
CA ALA A 139 -7.72 -3.05 -19.64
C ALA A 139 -7.96 -1.83 -20.56
N GLY A 140 -7.01 -1.53 -21.43
CA GLY A 140 -7.16 -0.61 -22.56
C GLY A 140 -6.59 -1.31 -23.78
N GLY A 141 -7.46 -1.88 -24.61
CA GLY A 141 -7.09 -2.63 -25.80
C GLY A 141 -6.16 -1.82 -26.69
N LEU A 142 -4.87 -2.13 -26.62
CA LEU A 142 -3.90 -1.65 -27.59
C LEU A 142 -4.27 -2.24 -28.94
N ASP A 143 -4.50 -1.39 -29.94
CA ASP A 143 -4.45 -1.82 -31.34
C ASP A 143 -3.00 -2.17 -31.69
N LEU A 144 -2.64 -3.40 -31.35
CA LEU A 144 -1.30 -3.95 -31.40
C LEU A 144 -0.81 -4.08 -32.84
N GLU A 145 -1.69 -4.47 -33.75
CA GLU A 145 -1.38 -4.56 -35.17
C GLU A 145 -1.03 -3.18 -35.74
N ARG A 146 -1.78 -2.15 -35.36
CA ARG A 146 -1.47 -0.76 -35.70
C ARG A 146 -0.15 -0.30 -35.09
N ALA A 147 0.13 -0.64 -33.83
CA ALA A 147 1.40 -0.31 -33.17
C ALA A 147 2.61 -0.94 -33.90
N VAL A 148 2.52 -2.22 -34.28
CA VAL A 148 3.57 -2.93 -35.02
C VAL A 148 3.78 -2.31 -36.40
N ARG A 149 2.70 -1.99 -37.12
CA ARG A 149 2.75 -1.35 -38.44
C ARG A 149 3.45 0.00 -38.38
N LEU A 150 3.08 0.85 -37.42
CA LEU A 150 3.69 2.17 -37.22
C LEU A 150 5.18 2.06 -36.86
N TYR A 151 5.54 1.11 -35.99
CA TYR A 151 6.94 0.92 -35.59
C TYR A 151 7.82 0.44 -36.75
N ARG A 152 7.34 -0.53 -37.53
CA ARG A 152 8.01 -0.99 -38.75
C ARG A 152 8.12 0.13 -39.80
N GLY A 153 7.13 1.02 -39.86
CA GLY A 153 7.15 2.26 -40.66
C GLY A 153 8.09 3.35 -40.15
N GLY A 154 8.86 3.11 -39.08
CA GLY A 154 9.88 4.02 -38.57
C GLY A 154 9.44 4.94 -37.44
N ALA A 155 8.17 4.87 -37.00
CA ALA A 155 7.70 5.65 -35.87
C ALA A 155 8.40 5.22 -34.57
N SER A 156 8.72 6.19 -33.72
CA SER A 156 9.29 5.89 -32.40
C SER A 156 8.23 5.33 -31.46
N ALA A 157 8.64 4.47 -30.51
CA ALA A 157 7.72 3.94 -29.50
C ALA A 157 7.03 5.03 -28.66
N ARG A 158 7.66 6.21 -28.52
CA ARG A 158 7.06 7.37 -27.85
C ARG A 158 6.00 8.05 -28.72
N GLY A 159 6.20 8.15 -30.02
CA GLY A 159 5.22 8.70 -30.96
C GLY A 159 3.99 7.80 -31.09
N ILE A 160 4.20 6.49 -31.18
CA ILE A 160 3.12 5.49 -31.20
C ILE A 160 2.29 5.55 -29.92
N ALA A 161 2.95 5.74 -28.78
CA ALA A 161 2.28 5.83 -27.48
C ALA A 161 1.30 7.01 -27.40
N VAL A 162 1.67 8.17 -27.93
CA VAL A 162 0.78 9.34 -28.03
C VAL A 162 -0.42 9.05 -28.93
N LEU A 163 -0.18 8.42 -30.10
CA LEU A 163 -1.25 8.12 -31.06
C LEU A 163 -2.27 7.11 -30.55
N LEU A 164 -1.85 6.19 -29.69
CA LEU A 164 -2.70 5.13 -29.14
C LEU A 164 -3.19 5.45 -27.72
N ASP A 165 -2.93 6.67 -27.22
CA ASP A 165 -3.25 7.13 -25.85
C ASP A 165 -2.84 6.13 -24.75
N VAL A 166 -1.59 5.64 -24.85
CA VAL A 166 -1.02 4.67 -23.91
C VAL A 166 0.39 5.06 -23.48
N SER A 167 0.93 4.38 -22.47
CA SER A 167 2.30 4.62 -22.03
C SER A 167 3.33 4.10 -23.06
N PRO A 168 4.47 4.79 -23.27
CA PRO A 168 5.57 4.28 -24.10
C PRO A 168 6.13 2.94 -23.62
N GLY A 169 6.03 2.66 -22.32
CA GLY A 169 6.41 1.38 -21.74
C GLY A 169 5.50 0.24 -22.22
N THR A 170 4.20 0.51 -22.36
CA THR A 170 3.21 -0.45 -22.85
C THR A 170 3.47 -0.80 -24.30
N VAL A 171 3.75 0.19 -25.16
CA VAL A 171 4.13 -0.03 -26.57
C VAL A 171 5.41 -0.86 -26.69
N LEU A 172 6.45 -0.56 -25.89
CA LEU A 172 7.70 -1.32 -25.90
C LEU A 172 7.54 -2.75 -25.38
N ALA A 173 6.67 -2.97 -24.40
CA ALA A 173 6.36 -4.31 -23.89
C ALA A 173 5.64 -5.14 -24.97
N ALA A 174 4.62 -4.54 -25.59
CA ALA A 174 3.84 -5.12 -26.67
C ALA A 174 4.71 -5.52 -27.89
N LEU A 175 5.58 -4.62 -28.36
CA LEU A 175 6.50 -4.90 -29.48
C LEU A 175 7.45 -6.08 -29.17
N ARG A 176 7.99 -6.15 -27.94
CA ARG A 176 8.87 -7.26 -27.53
C ARG A 176 8.13 -8.60 -27.44
N ALA A 177 6.89 -8.59 -26.95
CA ALA A 177 6.07 -9.79 -26.86
C ALA A 177 5.77 -10.40 -28.24
N HIS A 178 5.72 -9.57 -29.29
CA HIS A 178 5.52 -9.97 -30.68
C HIS A 178 6.82 -10.17 -31.48
N GLY A 179 7.96 -10.30 -30.80
CA GLY A 179 9.24 -10.56 -31.45
C GLY A 179 9.76 -9.40 -32.30
N VAL A 180 9.24 -8.19 -32.14
CA VAL A 180 9.74 -7.01 -32.85
C VAL A 180 11.01 -6.53 -32.15
N ALA A 181 12.14 -6.61 -32.85
CA ALA A 181 13.42 -6.11 -32.35
C ALA A 181 13.35 -4.59 -32.14
N ILE A 182 13.57 -4.15 -30.90
CA ILE A 182 13.56 -2.72 -30.56
C ILE A 182 14.85 -2.08 -31.08
N ARG A 183 14.71 -1.08 -31.97
CA ARG A 183 15.80 -0.23 -32.45
C ARG A 183 16.61 0.27 -31.26
N PRO A 184 17.95 0.05 -31.25
CA PRO A 184 18.78 0.49 -30.14
C PRO A 184 18.63 2.00 -29.96
N ARG A 185 18.61 2.46 -28.70
CA ARG A 185 18.68 3.89 -28.44
C ARG A 185 19.96 4.40 -29.06
N GLY A 186 19.85 5.35 -29.99
CA GLY A 186 21.03 5.97 -30.60
C GLY A 186 21.95 6.46 -29.49
N ARG A 187 23.12 5.83 -29.36
CA ARG A 187 24.23 6.43 -28.64
C ARG A 187 24.61 7.66 -29.47
N ALA A 188 24.64 8.84 -28.86
CA ALA A 188 25.28 9.99 -29.51
C ALA A 188 26.68 9.56 -29.97
N PRO A 189 27.18 10.00 -31.13
CA PRO A 189 28.56 9.72 -31.51
C PRO A 189 29.46 10.20 -30.39
N SER A 190 30.24 9.29 -29.80
CA SER A 190 31.27 9.66 -28.85
C SER A 190 32.32 10.45 -29.61
N THR A 191 32.33 11.77 -29.46
CA THR A 191 33.51 12.58 -29.79
C THR A 191 34.70 11.94 -29.06
N GLY A 192 35.71 11.54 -29.82
CA GLY A 192 36.82 10.71 -29.36
C GLY A 192 37.45 11.24 -28.07
N ARG A 193 37.54 10.37 -27.07
CA ARG A 193 38.46 10.52 -25.95
C ARG A 193 39.66 9.63 -26.26
N PRO A 194 40.90 10.13 -26.27
CA PRO A 194 42.06 9.29 -26.59
C PRO A 194 42.16 8.12 -25.62
N ALA A 195 42.63 6.98 -26.15
CA ALA A 195 42.81 5.74 -25.42
C ALA A 195 43.67 5.97 -24.16
N VAL A 196 43.14 5.61 -23.00
CA VAL A 196 43.92 5.48 -21.78
C VAL A 196 44.67 4.15 -21.90
N PRO A 197 46.00 4.11 -21.73
CA PRO A 197 46.74 2.85 -21.80
C PRO A 197 46.25 1.86 -20.74
N GLU A 198 46.11 0.60 -21.15
CA GLU A 198 45.69 -0.51 -20.30
C GLU A 198 46.59 -0.61 -19.07
N ARG A 199 45.97 -0.61 -17.88
CA ARG A 199 46.69 -0.93 -16.64
C ARG A 199 46.93 -2.43 -16.63
N ARG A 200 48.21 -2.82 -16.56
CA ARG A 200 48.63 -4.22 -16.38
C ARG A 200 47.90 -4.85 -15.19
N PRO A 201 47.45 -6.12 -15.29
CA PRO A 201 46.90 -6.85 -14.15
C PRO A 201 47.92 -6.98 -13.02
N CYS A 202 47.46 -6.91 -11.77
CA CYS A 202 48.26 -7.27 -10.61
C CYS A 202 48.63 -8.76 -10.68
N GLU A 203 49.93 -9.04 -10.80
CA GLU A 203 50.51 -10.36 -10.51
C GLU A 203 50.22 -10.70 -9.04
N GLN A 204 49.64 -11.89 -8.80
CA GLN A 204 49.46 -12.42 -7.45
C GLN A 204 50.79 -13.05 -7.00
N PRO A 205 51.23 -12.86 -5.75
CA PRO A 205 52.36 -13.61 -5.23
C PRO A 205 51.98 -15.08 -5.12
N SER A 206 52.82 -15.95 -5.67
CA SER A 206 52.78 -17.40 -5.44
C SER A 206 52.99 -17.68 -3.96
N ASP A 207 52.03 -18.33 -3.32
CA ASP A 207 52.25 -19.03 -2.05
C ASP A 207 53.21 -20.20 -2.32
N GLU A 208 54.49 -19.99 -2.01
CA GLU A 208 55.51 -21.02 -1.91
C GLU A 208 55.88 -21.15 -0.43
N ALA A 209 55.47 -22.24 0.21
CA ALA A 209 56.19 -22.78 1.34
C ALA A 209 55.90 -24.29 1.51
N PRO A 210 56.93 -25.07 1.89
CA PRO A 210 56.95 -26.53 1.87
C PRO A 210 56.21 -27.21 3.04
#